data_AF-A0A5S3RW14-F1
#
_entry.id   AF-A0A5S3RW14-F1
#
_cell.length_a   1.000
_cell.length_b   1.000
_cell.length_c   1.000
_cell.angle_alpha   90.00
_cell.angle_beta   90.00
_cell.angle_gamma   90.00
#
_symmetry.space_group_name_H-M   'P 1'
#
loop_
_entity.id
_entity.type
_entity.pdbx_description
1 polymer ?
#
loop_
_entity_poly.entity_id
_entity_poly.type
_entity_poly.pdbx_seq_one_letter_code
_entity_poly.pdbx_strand_id
1 'polypeptide(L)'
;MQAKLEQLEDQLNLLKLQVAEQQVEKSTAQLELFLNSLKDVFSQPQKLNLPEQVRLQEMNQQLIILCQQLQDAKDSSKSDLSNLMKNKKKVGLYNQLK
;
A
#
# COMPACT_ATOMS: atom_id res chain seq x y z
N MET A 1 -5.11 -18.86 16.81
CA MET A 1 -4.82 -17.45 16.49
C MET A 1 -3.40 -17.28 15.93
N GLN A 2 -2.36 -17.74 16.63
CA GLN A 2 -0.95 -17.66 16.20
C GLN A 2 -0.69 -17.89 14.69
N ALA A 3 -1.08 -19.04 14.13
CA ALA A 3 -0.87 -19.33 12.70
C ALA A 3 -1.58 -18.34 11.75
N LYS A 4 -2.74 -17.80 12.16
CA LYS A 4 -3.46 -16.79 11.37
C LYS A 4 -2.75 -15.43 11.42
N LEU A 5 -2.12 -15.07 12.54
CA LEU A 5 -1.33 -13.84 12.66
C LEU A 5 -0.04 -13.92 11.84
N GLU A 6 0.63 -15.06 11.84
CA GLU A 6 1.81 -15.30 10.97
C GLU A 6 1.44 -15.16 9.50
N GLN A 7 0.33 -15.76 9.08
CA GLN A 7 -0.18 -15.60 7.71
C GLN A 7 -0.47 -14.12 7.37
N LEU A 8 -1.08 -13.35 8.28
CA LEU A 8 -1.34 -11.93 8.06
C LEU A 8 -0.03 -11.12 7.93
N GLU A 9 0.97 -11.41 8.74
CA GLU A 9 2.28 -10.77 8.64
C GLU A 9 2.97 -11.07 7.31
N ASP A 10 2.95 -12.33 6.86
CA ASP A 10 3.51 -12.72 5.57
C ASP A 10 2.80 -12.02 4.40
N GLN A 11 1.46 -11.95 4.46
CA GLN A 11 0.66 -11.25 3.47
C GLN A 11 0.95 -9.74 3.45
N LEU A 12 1.13 -9.12 4.62
CA LEU A 12 1.46 -7.71 4.74
C LEU A 12 2.88 -7.42 4.23
N ASN A 13 3.84 -8.30 4.52
CA ASN A 13 5.21 -8.17 4.03
C ASN A 13 5.28 -8.31 2.50
N LEU A 14 4.55 -9.26 1.93
CA LEU A 14 4.43 -9.41 0.48
C LEU A 14 3.76 -8.18 -0.16
N LEU A 15 2.71 -7.65 0.47
CA LEU A 15 2.04 -6.44 -0.01
C LEU A 15 3.02 -5.25 -0.05
N LYS A 16 3.80 -5.02 1.01
CA LYS A 16 4.81 -3.96 1.05
C LYS A 16 5.85 -4.11 -0.07
N LEU A 17 6.32 -5.33 -0.30
CA LEU A 17 7.28 -5.62 -1.37
C LEU A 17 6.70 -5.26 -2.75
N GLN A 18 5.48 -5.74 -3.04
CA GLN A 18 4.82 -5.47 -4.32
C GLN A 18 4.50 -3.99 -4.53
N VAL A 19 4.16 -3.26 -3.46
CA VAL A 19 3.98 -1.80 -3.50
C VAL A 19 5.31 -1.10 -3.80
N ALA A 20 6.40 -1.49 -3.13
CA ALA A 20 7.73 -0.93 -3.38
C ALA A 20 8.21 -1.19 -4.81
N GLU A 21 7.89 -2.35 -5.38
CA GLU A 21 8.17 -2.74 -6.76
C GLU A 21 7.17 -2.15 -7.78
N GLN A 22 6.22 -1.32 -7.35
CA GLN A 22 5.18 -0.69 -8.18
C GLN A 22 4.33 -1.71 -8.97
N GLN A 23 4.18 -2.93 -8.46
CA GLN A 23 3.37 -3.98 -9.07
C GLN A 23 1.88 -3.80 -8.73
N VAL A 24 1.25 -2.75 -9.27
CA VAL A 24 -0.10 -2.26 -8.90
C VAL A 24 -1.18 -3.35 -8.92
N GLU A 25 -1.25 -4.17 -9.97
CA GLU A 25 -2.26 -5.23 -10.07
C GLU A 25 -2.06 -6.32 -9.01
N LYS A 26 -0.81 -6.75 -8.81
CA LYS A 26 -0.45 -7.76 -7.81
C LYS A 26 -0.68 -7.25 -6.38
N SER A 27 -0.28 -6.01 -6.09
CA SER A 27 -0.50 -5.40 -4.78
C SER A 27 -1.98 -5.19 -4.48
N THR A 28 -2.80 -4.88 -5.50
CA THR A 28 -4.26 -4.79 -5.34
C THR A 28 -4.86 -6.15 -4.98
N ALA A 29 -4.52 -7.20 -5.73
CA ALA A 29 -4.97 -8.56 -5.43
C ALA A 29 -4.51 -9.03 -4.04
N GLN A 30 -3.27 -8.72 -3.67
CA GLN A 30 -2.71 -9.05 -2.36
C GLN A 30 -3.41 -8.29 -1.22
N LEU A 31 -3.81 -7.04 -1.44
CA LEU A 31 -4.58 -6.25 -0.48
C LEU A 31 -5.96 -6.86 -0.23
N GLU A 32 -6.64 -7.33 -1.28
CA GLU A 32 -7.92 -8.03 -1.16
C GLU A 32 -7.79 -9.34 -0.38
N LEU A 33 -6.74 -10.13 -0.66
CA LEU A 33 -6.43 -11.35 0.08
C LEU A 33 -6.16 -11.08 1.56
N PHE A 34 -5.39 -10.02 1.86
CA PHE A 34 -5.10 -9.59 3.22
C PHE A 34 -6.37 -9.13 3.95
N LEU A 35 -7.24 -8.34 3.29
CA LEU A 35 -8.52 -7.91 3.86
C LEU A 35 -9.43 -9.10 4.18
N ASN A 36 -9.50 -10.09 3.29
CA ASN A 36 -10.31 -11.29 3.52
C ASN A 36 -9.77 -12.12 4.69
N SER A 37 -8.45 -12.21 4.81
CA SER A 37 -7.79 -12.91 5.93
C SER A 37 -8.04 -12.20 7.26
N LEU A 38 -8.02 -10.86 7.28
CA LEU A 38 -8.40 -10.07 8.46
C LEU A 38 -9.86 -10.32 8.85
N LYS A 39 -10.78 -10.30 7.89
CA LYS A 39 -12.21 -10.60 8.15
C LYS A 39 -12.38 -11.98 8.76
N ASP A 40 -11.67 -12.99 8.24
CA ASP A 40 -11.71 -14.34 8.82
C ASP A 40 -11.20 -14.37 10.26
N VAL A 41 -10.08 -13.71 10.54
CA VAL A 41 -9.52 -13.60 11.90
C VAL A 41 -10.49 -12.95 12.88
N PHE A 42 -11.14 -11.86 12.48
CA PHE A 42 -12.07 -11.12 13.34
C PHE A 42 -13.52 -11.64 13.31
N SER A 43 -13.83 -12.64 12.47
CA SER A 43 -15.15 -13.26 12.42
C SER A 43 -15.44 -14.16 13.62
N GLN A 44 -14.40 -14.62 14.32
CA GLN A 44 -14.52 -15.52 15.47
C GLN A 44 -14.21 -14.78 16.77
N PRO A 45 -15.11 -14.81 17.77
CA PRO A 45 -14.83 -14.24 19.08
C PRO A 45 -13.79 -15.09 19.82
N GLN A 46 -12.51 -14.76 19.63
CA GLN A 46 -11.39 -15.37 20.33
C GLN A 46 -10.73 -14.34 21.25
N LYS A 47 -10.48 -14.71 22.50
CA LYS A 47 -9.68 -13.87 23.41
C LYS A 47 -8.23 -13.87 22.95
N LEU A 48 -7.70 -12.68 22.69
CA LEU A 48 -6.30 -12.47 22.35
C LEU A 48 -5.47 -12.38 23.62
N ASN A 49 -4.33 -13.07 23.65
CA ASN A 49 -3.32 -12.85 24.69
C ASN A 49 -2.53 -11.56 24.41
N LEU A 50 -1.73 -11.12 25.39
CA LEU A 50 -0.98 -9.86 25.28
C LEU A 50 0.00 -9.86 24.07
N PRO A 51 0.81 -10.91 23.81
CA PRO A 51 1.63 -10.99 22.60
C PRO A 51 0.85 -10.85 21.29
N GLU A 52 -0.30 -11.51 21.16
CA GLU A 52 -1.15 -11.45 19.97
C GLU A 52 -1.72 -10.04 19.75
N GLN A 53 -2.09 -9.34 20.83
CA GLN A 53 -2.54 -7.95 20.75
C GLN A 53 -1.42 -7.01 20.28
N VAL A 54 -0.20 -7.18 20.82
CA VAL A 54 0.97 -6.39 20.41
C VAL A 54 1.27 -6.60 18.93
N ARG A 55 1.29 -7.84 18.44
CA ARG A 55 1.50 -8.14 17.00
C ARG A 55 0.45 -7.48 16.11
N LEU A 56 -0.83 -7.51 16.50
CA LEU A 56 -1.89 -6.83 15.76
C LEU A 56 -1.73 -5.31 15.75
N GLN A 57 -1.29 -4.70 16.85
CA GLN A 57 -0.98 -3.28 16.91
C GLN A 57 0.19 -2.92 15.98
N GLU A 58 1.25 -3.73 15.98
CA GLU A 58 2.40 -3.55 15.09
C GLU A 58 2.00 -3.65 13.61
N MET A 59 1.21 -4.67 13.24
CA MET A 59 0.66 -4.81 11.88
C MET A 59 -0.19 -3.60 11.48
N ASN A 60 -1.04 -3.11 12.38
CA ASN A 60 -1.85 -1.92 12.12
C ASN A 60 -0.99 -0.67 11.87
N GLN A 61 0.07 -0.49 12.66
CA GLN A 61 0.98 0.63 12.47
C GLN A 61 1.74 0.53 11.14
N GLN A 62 2.16 -0.67 10.75
CA GLN A 62 2.79 -0.92 9.45
C GLN A 62 1.84 -0.65 8.28
N LEU A 63 0.54 -0.96 8.40
CA LEU A 63 -0.47 -0.62 7.40
C LEU A 63 -0.67 0.89 7.26
N ILE A 64 -0.73 1.62 8.37
CA ILE A 64 -0.83 3.08 8.35
C ILE A 64 0.35 3.70 7.59
N ILE A 65 1.56 3.22 7.86
CA ILE A 65 2.78 3.67 7.16
C ILE A 65 2.67 3.37 5.66
N LEU A 66 2.23 2.16 5.28
CA LEU A 66 2.08 1.79 3.88
C LEU A 66 1.06 2.68 3.15
N CYS A 67 -0.08 2.98 3.79
CA CYS A 67 -1.07 3.91 3.25
C CYS A 67 -0.50 5.31 3.04
N GLN A 68 0.31 5.80 3.99
CA GLN A 68 0.97 7.10 3.84
C GLN A 68 1.95 7.09 2.66
N GLN A 69 2.77 6.05 2.52
CA GLN A 69 3.70 5.90 1.41
C GLN A 69 3.00 5.87 0.04
N LEU A 70 1.87 5.17 -0.05
CA LEU A 70 1.05 5.14 -1.27
C LEU A 70 0.46 6.51 -1.59
N GLN A 71 0.00 7.24 -0.57
CA GLN A 71 -0.53 8.60 -0.73
C GLN A 71 0.55 9.56 -1.22
N ASP A 72 1.75 9.51 -0.62
CA ASP A 72 2.89 10.33 -1.03
C ASP A 72 3.33 10.01 -2.47
N ALA A 73 3.36 8.73 -2.84
CA ALA A 73 3.68 8.30 -4.21
C ALA A 73 2.67 8.81 -5.24
N LYS A 74 1.37 8.78 -4.91
CA LYS A 74 0.29 9.34 -5.75
C LYS A 74 0.49 10.84 -5.97
N ASP A 75 0.78 11.57 -4.89
CA ASP A 75 0.92 13.03 -4.96
C ASP A 75 2.18 13.44 -5.73
N SER A 76 3.29 12.70 -5.56
CA SER A 76 4.50 12.85 -6.38
C SER A 76 4.22 12.63 -7.86
N SER A 77 3.56 11.52 -8.21
CA SER A 77 3.21 11.20 -9.61
C SER A 77 2.34 12.29 -10.26
N LYS A 78 1.37 12.84 -9.51
CA LYS A 78 0.53 13.96 -9.97
C LYS A 78 1.34 15.24 -10.23
N SER A 79 2.31 15.53 -9.36
CA SER A 79 3.25 16.66 -9.53
C SER A 79 4.09 16.49 -10.80
N ASP A 80 4.66 15.29 -11.00
CA ASP A 80 5.49 14.99 -12.16
C ASP A 80 4.71 15.12 -13.48
N LEU A 81 3.48 14.59 -13.53
CA LEU A 81 2.60 14.75 -14.69
C LEU A 81 2.31 16.23 -14.98
N SER A 82 2.05 17.02 -13.94
CA SER A 82 1.78 18.46 -14.07
C SER A 82 2.99 19.21 -14.64
N ASN A 83 4.20 18.86 -14.19
CA ASN A 83 5.45 19.43 -14.69
C ASN A 83 5.73 19.02 -16.13
N LEU A 84 5.49 17.74 -16.47
CA LEU A 84 5.67 17.22 -17.82
C LEU A 84 4.72 17.89 -18.82
N MET A 85 3.47 18.14 -18.43
CA MET A 85 2.51 18.91 -19.24
C MET A 85 2.95 20.38 -19.45
N LYS A 86 3.46 21.05 -18.42
CA LYS A 86 4.00 22.42 -18.54
C LYS A 86 5.18 22.47 -19.51
N ASN A 87 6.11 21.53 -19.39
CA ASN A 87 7.27 21.44 -20.27
C ASN A 87 6.88 21.14 -21.71
N LYS A 88 5.95 20.21 -21.96
CA LYS A 88 5.45 19.92 -23.31
C LYS A 88 4.79 21.14 -23.97
N LYS A 89 4.02 21.94 -23.22
CA LYS A 89 3.46 23.22 -23.72
C LYS A 89 4.56 24.24 -24.06
N LYS A 90 5.59 24.34 -23.23
CA LYS A 90 6.73 25.26 -23.46
C LYS A 90 7.54 24.88 -24.69
N VAL A 91 7.82 23.59 -24.90
CA VAL A 91 8.55 23.08 -26.08
C VAL A 91 7.71 23.23 -27.36
N GLY A 92 6.39 22.96 -27.29
CA GLY A 92 5.48 23.15 -28.42
C GLY A 92 5.41 24.60 -28.90
N LEU A 93 5.33 25.57 -27.98
CA LEU A 93 5.38 27.00 -28.32
C LEU A 93 6.73 27.40 -28.93
N TYR A 94 7.84 26.84 -28.43
CA TYR A 94 9.18 27.14 -28.93
C TYR A 94 9.37 26.68 -30.39
N ASN A 95 8.76 25.55 -30.77
CA ASN A 95 8.81 25.04 -32.14
C ASN A 95 7.84 25.76 -33.11
N GLN A 96 6.86 26.52 -32.61
CA GLN A 96 5.94 27.32 -33.43
C GLN A 96 6.44 28.75 -33.69
N LEU A 97 7.49 29.17 -32.97
CA LEU A 97 8.10 30.51 -33.08
C LEU A 97 9.42 30.50 -33.89
N LYS A 98 9.77 29.37 -34.50
CA LYS A 98 10.88 29.21 -35.45
C LYS A 98 10.32 29.01 -36.85
#